data_AF-A0A073IQT4-F1
#
_entry.id   AF-A0A073IQT4-F1
#
_cell.length_a   1.000
_cell.length_b   1.000
_cell.length_c   1.000
_cell.angle_alpha   90.00
_cell.angle_beta   90.00
_cell.angle_gamma   90.00
#
_symmetry.space_group_name_H-M   'P 1'
#
loop_
_entity.id
_entity.type
_entity.pdbx_description
1 polymer ?
#
loop_
_entity_poly.entity_id
_entity_poly.type
_entity_poly.pdbx_seq_one_letter_code
_entity_poly.pdbx_strand_id
1 'polypeptide(L)'
;MKILSILALFAIVGSPAIAGCSNYEDGSLPNTQAPQYRICYDDVCDETTLSYECSNIRGSQTGFAIGWSIDVVIAENGNQTTIIGWQGRAIEEAKHYRLSVEKIVD
;
A
#
# COMPACT_ATOMS: atom_id res chain seq x y z
N MET A 1 3.88 -57.89 -16.22
CA MET A 1 4.78 -56.74 -15.96
C MET A 1 4.02 -55.72 -15.12
N LYS A 2 4.47 -55.48 -13.88
CA LYS A 2 3.86 -54.50 -12.96
C LYS A 2 4.40 -53.11 -13.29
N ILE A 3 3.54 -52.20 -13.73
CA ILE A 3 3.87 -50.79 -13.88
C ILE A 3 3.66 -50.14 -12.51
N LEU A 4 4.76 -49.87 -11.80
CA LEU A 4 4.76 -49.08 -10.57
C LEU A 4 4.65 -47.60 -10.95
N SER A 5 3.44 -47.06 -10.92
CA SER A 5 3.21 -45.62 -11.03
C SER A 5 3.57 -44.95 -9.70
N ILE A 6 4.77 -44.38 -9.62
CA ILE A 6 5.14 -43.45 -8.54
C ILE A 6 4.65 -42.06 -8.97
N LEU A 7 3.43 -41.71 -8.57
CA LEU A 7 2.94 -40.34 -8.66
C LEU A 7 3.57 -39.54 -7.50
N ALA A 8 4.65 -38.81 -7.80
CA ALA A 8 5.23 -37.86 -6.88
C ALA A 8 4.27 -36.67 -6.70
N LEU A 9 3.54 -36.64 -5.58
CA LEU A 9 2.79 -35.46 -5.15
C LEU A 9 3.80 -34.36 -4.79
N PHE A 10 4.00 -33.41 -5.70
CA PHE A 10 4.64 -32.14 -5.38
C PHE A 10 3.76 -31.39 -4.39
N ALA A 11 4.16 -31.37 -3.11
CA ALA A 11 3.59 -30.48 -2.12
C ALA A 11 3.95 -29.04 -2.54
N ILE A 12 2.96 -28.30 -3.04
CA ILE A 12 3.08 -26.87 -3.29
C ILE A 12 3.11 -26.21 -1.91
N VAL A 13 4.31 -26.04 -1.37
CA VAL A 13 4.57 -25.14 -0.24
C VAL A 13 4.30 -23.72 -0.74
N GLY A 14 3.06 -23.26 -0.59
CA GLY A 14 2.72 -21.87 -0.76
C GLY A 14 3.48 -21.07 0.29
N SER A 15 4.38 -20.19 -0.15
CA SER A 15 5.03 -19.24 0.75
C SER A 15 3.95 -18.39 1.42
N PRO A 16 3.99 -18.17 2.75
CA PRO A 16 3.07 -17.24 3.37
C PRO A 16 3.32 -15.88 2.75
N ALA A 17 2.31 -15.30 2.10
CA ALA A 17 2.39 -13.91 1.67
C ALA A 17 2.53 -13.06 2.94
N ILE A 18 3.72 -12.50 3.17
CA ILE A 18 3.94 -11.57 4.27
C ILE A 18 3.19 -10.30 3.89
N ALA A 19 2.03 -10.11 4.51
CA ALA A 19 1.27 -8.87 4.49
C ALA A 19 1.53 -8.15 5.81
N GLY A 20 2.02 -6.92 5.74
CA GLY A 20 2.19 -6.04 6.89
C GLY A 20 1.18 -4.91 6.81
N CYS A 21 0.60 -4.52 7.94
CA CYS A 21 -0.11 -3.26 8.03
C CYS A 21 0.17 -2.56 9.34
N SER A 22 0.44 -1.27 9.24
CA SER A 22 0.48 -0.33 10.34
C SER A 22 -0.77 0.53 10.25
N ASN A 23 -1.66 0.42 11.24
CA ASN A 23 -2.82 1.28 11.37
C ASN A 23 -2.69 2.11 12.65
N TYR A 24 -2.61 3.42 12.49
CA TYR A 24 -2.38 4.35 13.59
C TYR A 24 -3.67 4.84 14.25
N GLU A 25 -4.84 4.46 13.71
CA GLU A 25 -6.15 4.93 14.15
C GLU A 25 -6.96 3.86 14.91
N ASP A 26 -6.62 2.57 14.78
CA ASP A 26 -7.37 1.45 15.38
C ASP A 26 -6.85 1.00 16.76
N GLY A 27 -5.77 1.63 17.25
CA GLY A 27 -5.14 1.30 18.52
C GLY A 27 -4.27 0.03 18.52
N SER A 28 -4.01 -0.58 17.35
CA SER A 28 -3.15 -1.76 17.22
C SER A 28 -1.67 -1.49 17.46
N LEU A 29 -1.25 -0.22 17.39
CA LEU A 29 0.12 0.26 17.61
C LEU A 29 0.22 1.11 18.89
N PRO A 30 0.13 0.49 20.08
CA PRO A 30 0.15 1.23 21.33
C PRO A 30 1.49 1.98 21.50
N ASN A 31 1.42 3.22 21.97
CA ASN A 31 2.59 4.10 22.17
C ASN A 31 3.40 4.42 20.92
N THR A 32 2.87 4.16 19.73
CA THR A 32 3.49 4.55 18.46
C THR A 32 2.82 5.82 17.96
N GLN A 33 3.59 6.88 17.75
CA GLN A 33 3.08 8.10 17.14
C GLN A 33 2.90 7.89 15.63
N ALA A 34 1.82 8.43 15.08
CA ALA A 34 1.62 8.45 13.64
C ALA A 34 2.63 9.40 12.98
N PRO A 35 3.39 8.96 11.96
CA PRO A 35 4.32 9.85 11.28
C PRO A 35 3.60 11.01 10.61
N GLN A 36 4.26 12.17 10.58
CA GLN A 36 3.71 13.38 9.98
C GLN A 36 4.25 13.59 8.56
N TYR A 37 3.38 14.07 7.69
CA TYR A 37 3.66 14.31 6.28
C TYR A 37 3.16 15.69 5.87
N ARG A 38 3.87 16.31 4.93
CA ARG A 38 3.38 17.42 4.12
C ARG A 38 2.95 16.87 2.76
N ILE A 39 1.72 17.15 2.37
CA ILE A 39 1.19 16.79 1.06
C ILE A 39 0.85 18.07 0.33
N CYS A 40 1.40 18.24 -0.87
CA CYS A 40 1.06 19.36 -1.74
C CYS A 40 0.43 18.85 -3.02
N TYR A 41 -0.66 19.49 -3.47
CA TYR A 41 -1.21 19.29 -4.80
C TYR A 41 -1.24 20.65 -5.51
N ASP A 42 -0.51 20.74 -6.62
CA ASP A 42 -0.05 22.01 -7.18
C ASP A 42 0.79 22.79 -6.16
N ASP A 43 0.25 23.88 -5.62
CA ASP A 43 0.91 24.78 -4.68
C ASP A 43 0.17 24.88 -3.33
N VAL A 44 -0.89 24.09 -3.14
CA VAL A 44 -1.64 24.03 -1.88
C VAL A 44 -1.10 22.85 -1.07
N CYS A 45 -0.53 23.16 0.09
CA CYS A 45 0.08 22.18 0.98
C CYS A 45 -0.66 22.10 2.30
N ASP A 46 -0.90 20.88 2.75
CA ASP A 46 -1.44 20.58 4.07
C ASP A 46 -0.49 19.62 4.81
N GLU A 47 -0.37 19.82 6.12
CA GLU A 47 0.29 18.87 7.02
C GLU A 47 -0.75 17.89 7.55
N THR A 48 -0.39 16.60 7.55
CA THR A 48 -1.27 15.50 7.95
C THR A 48 -0.46 14.44 8.66
N THR A 49 -1.15 13.50 9.32
CA THR A 49 -0.56 12.25 9.78
C THR A 49 -0.89 11.12 8.82
N LEU A 50 -0.05 10.09 8.84
CA LEU A 50 -0.34 8.80 8.25
C LEU A 50 -1.45 8.10 9.07
N SER A 51 -2.53 7.68 8.41
CA SER A 51 -3.61 6.91 9.04
C SER A 51 -3.29 5.43 9.01
N TYR A 52 -2.88 4.94 7.84
CA TYR A 52 -2.46 3.56 7.67
C TYR A 52 -1.45 3.41 6.54
N GLU A 53 -0.62 2.38 6.65
CA GLU A 53 0.23 1.88 5.58
C GLU A 53 0.19 0.35 5.62
N CYS A 54 -0.36 -0.25 4.58
CA CYS A 54 -0.39 -1.69 4.40
C CYS A 54 0.38 -2.09 3.14
N SER A 55 1.06 -3.24 3.14
CA SER A 55 1.78 -3.75 1.98
C SER A 55 1.79 -5.27 1.96
N ASN A 56 1.78 -5.85 0.75
CA ASN A 56 1.93 -7.26 0.48
C ASN A 56 2.55 -7.48 -0.91
N ILE A 57 2.66 -8.74 -1.36
CA ILE A 57 3.27 -9.08 -2.66
C ILE A 57 2.52 -8.51 -3.88
N ARG A 58 1.25 -8.13 -3.73
CA ARG A 58 0.41 -7.53 -4.78
C ARG A 58 0.38 -6.01 -4.71
N GLY A 59 1.12 -5.37 -3.80
CA GLY A 59 1.27 -3.93 -3.74
C GLY A 59 1.07 -3.33 -2.36
N SER A 60 0.81 -2.03 -2.30
CA SER A 60 0.75 -1.24 -1.08
C SER A 60 -0.44 -0.28 -1.08
N GLN A 61 -0.87 0.11 0.12
CA GLN A 61 -1.96 1.05 0.35
C GLN A 61 -1.54 1.99 1.46
N THR A 62 -1.57 3.28 1.18
CA THR A 62 -1.17 4.33 2.12
C THR A 62 -2.31 5.33 2.20
N GLY A 63 -2.79 5.61 3.41
CA GLY A 63 -3.87 6.57 3.66
C GLY A 63 -3.45 7.62 4.68
N PHE A 64 -3.89 8.85 4.46
CA PHE A 64 -3.59 10.00 5.32
C PHE A 64 -4.87 10.55 5.96
N ALA A 65 -4.73 11.12 7.16
CA ALA A 65 -5.86 11.58 7.97
C ALA A 65 -6.72 12.66 7.27
N ILE A 66 -6.12 13.45 6.38
CA ILE A 66 -6.84 14.46 5.59
C ILE A 66 -7.54 13.90 4.34
N GLY A 67 -7.52 12.59 4.11
CA GLY A 67 -8.27 11.93 3.04
C GLY A 67 -7.50 11.72 1.73
N TRP A 68 -6.20 12.01 1.68
CA TRP A 68 -5.33 11.53 0.60
C TRP A 68 -5.10 10.02 0.73
N SER A 69 -5.01 9.33 -0.41
CA SER A 69 -4.55 7.95 -0.49
C SER A 69 -3.62 7.73 -1.68
N ILE A 70 -2.68 6.79 -1.52
CA ILE A 70 -1.78 6.32 -2.56
C ILE A 70 -1.75 4.80 -2.50
N ASP A 71 -2.28 4.17 -3.54
CA ASP A 71 -2.34 2.73 -3.65
C ASP A 71 -1.51 2.29 -4.85
N VAL A 72 -0.70 1.26 -4.65
CA VAL A 72 0.06 0.60 -5.70
C VAL A 72 -0.49 -0.81 -5.84
N VAL A 73 -0.84 -1.19 -7.06
CA VAL A 73 -1.33 -2.53 -7.39
C VAL A 73 -0.39 -3.17 -8.40
N ILE A 74 0.07 -4.38 -8.09
CA ILE A 74 0.97 -5.19 -8.93
C ILE A 74 0.15 -6.34 -9.53
N ALA A 75 -0.07 -6.27 -10.84
CA ALA A 75 -0.75 -7.29 -11.61
C ALA A 75 0.10 -8.56 -11.76
N GLU A 76 -0.51 -9.67 -12.17
CA GLU A 76 0.19 -10.97 -12.29
C GLU A 76 1.31 -10.97 -13.34
N ASN A 77 1.19 -10.12 -14.35
CA ASN A 77 2.22 -9.91 -15.36
C ASN A 77 3.37 -9.00 -14.87
N GLY A 78 3.36 -8.59 -13.61
CA GLY A 78 4.33 -7.69 -13.01
C GLY A 78 4.09 -6.20 -13.27
N ASN A 79 3.05 -5.84 -14.03
CA ASN A 79 2.73 -4.44 -14.26
C ASN A 79 2.26 -3.78 -12.96
N GLN A 80 2.79 -2.59 -12.70
CA GLN A 80 2.40 -1.77 -11.57
C GLN A 80 1.40 -0.69 -12.02
N THR A 81 0.36 -0.47 -11.24
CA THR A 81 -0.58 0.65 -11.39
C THR A 81 -0.59 1.45 -10.09
N THR A 82 -0.41 2.76 -10.18
CA THR A 82 -0.53 3.66 -9.04
C THR A 82 -1.88 4.37 -9.12
N ILE A 83 -2.62 4.36 -8.01
CA ILE A 83 -3.89 5.05 -7.85
C ILE A 83 -3.69 6.09 -6.75
N ILE A 84 -3.92 7.35 -7.10
CA ILE A 84 -3.90 8.46 -6.15
C ILE A 84 -5.35 8.90 -5.92
N GLY A 85 -5.76 9.05 -4.68
CA GLY A 85 -7.11 9.43 -4.29
C GLY A 85 -7.15 10.65 -3.38
N TRP A 86 -8.22 11.45 -3.50
CA TRP A 86 -8.56 12.52 -2.57
C TRP A 86 -10.02 12.38 -2.15
N GLN A 87 -10.28 12.27 -0.85
CA GLN A 87 -11.63 12.17 -0.26
C GLN A 87 -12.46 11.06 -0.93
N GLY A 88 -11.83 9.91 -1.17
CA GLY A 88 -12.44 8.73 -1.79
C GLY A 88 -12.62 8.82 -3.31
N ARG A 89 -12.08 9.85 -3.98
CA ARG A 89 -12.15 10.01 -5.44
C ARG A 89 -10.78 9.86 -6.07
N ALA A 90 -10.68 9.03 -7.11
CA ALA A 90 -9.43 8.89 -7.86
C ALA A 90 -9.07 10.18 -8.60
N ILE A 91 -7.79 10.55 -8.54
CA ILE A 91 -7.18 11.59 -9.36
C ILE A 91 -6.74 10.95 -10.68
N GLU A 92 -7.05 11.62 -11.79
CA GLU A 92 -6.61 11.20 -13.13
C GLU A 92 -5.09 11.03 -13.17
N GLU A 93 -4.63 9.94 -13.79
CA GLU A 93 -3.20 9.59 -13.88
C GLU A 93 -2.36 10.71 -14.47
N ALA A 94 -2.88 11.40 -15.49
CA ALA A 94 -2.22 12.53 -16.13
C ALA A 94 -1.96 13.71 -15.18
N LYS A 95 -2.56 13.74 -13.99
CA LYS A 95 -2.41 14.79 -12.97
C LYS A 95 -1.56 14.35 -11.79
N HIS A 96 -1.09 13.10 -11.74
CA HIS A 96 -0.32 12.58 -10.60
C HIS A 96 0.98 13.34 -10.36
N TYR A 97 1.60 13.89 -11.42
CA TYR A 97 2.82 14.69 -11.32
C TYR A 97 2.67 15.98 -10.47
N ARG A 98 1.44 16.38 -10.18
CA ARG A 98 1.11 17.59 -9.41
C ARG A 98 1.12 17.34 -7.91
N LEU A 99 1.17 16.06 -7.48
CA LEU A 99 1.22 15.67 -6.09
C LEU A 99 2.67 15.53 -5.62
N SER A 100 2.99 16.10 -4.46
CA SER A 100 4.18 15.76 -3.69
C SER A 100 3.79 15.30 -2.28
N VAL A 101 4.55 14.35 -1.75
CA VAL A 101 4.37 13.80 -0.40
C VAL A 101 5.74 13.71 0.25
N GLU A 102 5.91 14.42 1.36
CA GLU A 102 7.17 14.48 2.10
C GLU A 102 6.92 14.12 3.55
N LYS A 103 7.72 13.19 4.08
CA LYS A 103 7.72 12.89 5.51
C LYS A 103 8.46 13.98 6.26
N ILE A 104 7.83 14.56 7.28
CA ILE A 104 8.41 15.66 8.07
C ILE A 104 8.76 15.25 9.50
N VAL A 105 8.08 14.25 10.07
CA VAL A 105 8.37 13.68 11.41
C VAL A 105 8.09 12.17 11.41
N ASP A 106 8.92 11.40 12.12
CA ASP A 106 8.77 9.95 12.35
C ASP A 106 7.72 9.60 13.40
#